data_AF-A0A1L6RAP0-F1
#
_entry.id   AF-A0A1L6RAP0-F1
#
_cell.length_a   1.000
_cell.length_b   1.000
_cell.length_c   1.000
_cell.angle_alpha   90.00
_cell.angle_beta   90.00
_cell.angle_gamma   90.00
#
_symmetry.space_group_name_H-M   'P 1'
#
loop_
_entity.id
_entity.type
_entity.pdbx_description
1 polymer ?
#
loop_
_entity_poly.entity_id
_entity_poly.type
_entity_poly.pdbx_seq_one_letter_code
_entity_poly.pdbx_strand_id
1 'polypeptide(L)'
;MIIEKFTSLQKLNDNIWKVQNQDSDFYVTFLDRTFPNWNRFSIKKVKDNLLYYDGENLKFSFRINLETGIFKHIDVYLRNDIRPYRRIFLTNGFIRKIRYYEFNSWVKNYDIVVGNKLKAIYTIEYFNSEERYIDDYYKPGSLFYDKEDFLTHMFSEKYNRGEIG
;
A
#
# COMPACT_ATOMS: atom_id res chain seq x y z
N MET A 1 -7.81 -32.56 0.57
CA MET A 1 -6.89 -31.45 0.28
C MET A 1 -6.90 -30.53 1.48
N ILE A 2 -5.83 -30.49 2.27
CA ILE A 2 -5.77 -29.70 3.51
C ILE A 2 -5.52 -28.25 3.09
N ILE A 3 -6.56 -27.43 3.14
CA ILE A 3 -6.46 -26.00 2.90
C ILE A 3 -5.86 -25.40 4.16
N GLU A 4 -4.64 -24.86 4.06
CA GLU A 4 -3.98 -24.19 5.18
C GLU A 4 -4.84 -23.01 5.65
N LYS A 5 -5.30 -23.05 6.91
CA LYS A 5 -5.93 -21.92 7.57
C LYS A 5 -4.97 -20.73 7.58
N PHE A 6 -5.48 -19.53 7.33
CA PHE A 6 -4.72 -18.31 7.59
C PHE A 6 -4.56 -18.12 9.09
N THR A 7 -3.46 -18.65 9.65
CA THR A 7 -3.18 -18.52 11.09
C THR A 7 -2.58 -17.16 11.46
N SER A 8 -2.31 -16.28 10.48
CA SER A 8 -1.76 -14.95 10.71
C SER A 8 -1.97 -14.02 9.51
N LEU A 9 -1.93 -12.70 9.76
CA LEU A 9 -1.93 -11.67 8.71
C LEU A 9 -0.76 -11.82 7.74
N GLN A 10 0.40 -12.29 8.22
CA GLN A 10 1.55 -12.51 7.36
C GLN A 10 1.24 -13.55 6.29
N LYS A 11 0.71 -14.72 6.69
CA LYS A 11 0.31 -15.77 5.74
C LYS A 11 -0.79 -15.29 4.79
N LEU A 12 -1.75 -14.50 5.27
CA LEU A 12 -2.79 -13.91 4.44
C LEU A 12 -2.18 -13.02 3.34
N ASN A 13 -1.30 -12.11 3.74
CA ASN A 13 -0.64 -11.18 2.82
C ASN A 13 0.26 -11.92 1.82
N ASP A 14 1.03 -12.91 2.27
CA ASP A 14 1.89 -13.70 1.38
C ASP A 14 1.07 -14.41 0.29
N ASN A 15 -0.11 -14.95 0.62
CA ASN A 15 -1.00 -15.55 -0.39
C ASN A 15 -1.61 -14.51 -1.33
N ILE A 16 -2.05 -13.35 -0.83
CA ILE A 16 -2.54 -12.25 -1.68
C ILE A 16 -1.45 -11.81 -2.68
N TRP A 17 -0.20 -11.78 -2.24
CA TRP A 17 0.93 -11.24 -2.99
C TRP A 17 1.66 -12.26 -3.86
N LYS A 18 1.45 -13.56 -3.62
CA LYS A 18 1.99 -14.67 -4.43
C LYS A 18 1.52 -14.61 -5.89
N VAL A 19 0.35 -14.03 -6.13
CA VAL A 19 -0.31 -13.99 -7.45
C VAL A 19 -0.13 -12.63 -8.15
N GLN A 20 0.49 -11.65 -7.47
CA GLN A 20 0.81 -10.32 -7.99
C GLN A 20 2.04 -10.36 -8.90
N ASN A 21 1.76 -10.57 -10.19
CA ASN A 21 2.75 -10.68 -11.25
C ASN A 21 2.44 -9.80 -12.46
N GLN A 22 1.52 -8.83 -12.34
CA GLN A 22 1.11 -7.98 -13.47
C GLN A 22 1.87 -6.65 -13.49
N ASP A 23 2.20 -6.16 -14.68
CA ASP A 23 2.88 -4.88 -14.89
C ASP A 23 2.13 -3.69 -14.29
N SER A 24 0.80 -3.78 -14.20
CA SER A 24 -0.03 -2.75 -13.55
C SER A 24 0.27 -2.56 -12.07
N ASP A 25 0.84 -3.58 -11.43
CA ASP A 25 1.15 -3.59 -10.00
C ASP A 25 2.55 -3.02 -9.73
N PHE A 26 3.33 -2.79 -10.79
CA PHE A 26 4.66 -2.24 -10.71
C PHE A 26 4.64 -0.72 -10.52
N TYR A 27 5.59 -0.22 -9.73
CA TYR A 27 5.60 1.18 -9.32
C TYR A 27 5.70 2.17 -10.51
N VAL A 28 6.38 1.80 -11.59
CA VAL A 28 6.52 2.67 -12.78
C VAL A 28 5.15 2.93 -13.40
N THR A 29 4.35 1.88 -13.63
CA THR A 29 3.00 2.00 -14.17
C THR A 29 2.09 2.85 -13.27
N PHE A 30 2.23 2.72 -11.95
CA PHE A 30 1.53 3.57 -10.99
C PHE A 30 1.94 5.04 -11.11
N LEU A 31 3.24 5.32 -11.22
CA LEU A 31 3.75 6.68 -11.37
C LEU A 31 3.33 7.30 -12.71
N ASP A 32 3.38 6.55 -13.81
CA ASP A 32 2.96 7.06 -15.12
C ASP A 32 1.48 7.49 -15.12
N ARG A 33 0.63 6.77 -14.38
CA ARG A 33 -0.79 7.12 -14.21
C ARG A 33 -1.01 8.29 -13.26
N THR A 34 -0.25 8.35 -12.16
CA THR A 34 -0.47 9.34 -11.08
C THR A 34 0.21 10.68 -11.38
N PHE A 35 1.38 10.63 -12.00
CA PHE A 35 2.25 11.76 -12.34
C PHE A 35 2.73 11.63 -13.78
N PRO A 36 1.89 11.97 -14.77
CA PRO A 36 2.28 11.89 -16.17
C PRO A 36 3.58 12.67 -16.44
N ASN A 37 4.54 12.03 -17.11
CA ASN A 37 5.86 12.59 -17.41
C ASN A 37 6.73 12.89 -16.15
N TRP A 38 6.54 12.17 -15.05
CA TRP A 38 7.37 12.31 -13.85
C TRP A 38 8.88 12.13 -14.10
N ASN A 39 9.25 11.43 -15.17
CA ASN A 39 10.63 11.30 -15.62
C ASN A 39 11.30 12.63 -16.04
N ARG A 40 10.52 13.70 -16.25
CA ARG A 40 11.01 15.06 -16.53
C ARG A 40 11.12 15.92 -15.27
N PHE A 41 10.68 15.43 -14.12
CA PHE A 41 10.76 16.17 -12.87
C PHE A 41 12.22 16.37 -12.47
N SER A 42 12.50 17.49 -11.82
CA SER A 42 13.84 17.70 -11.24
C SER A 42 14.02 16.81 -10.02
N ILE A 43 15.21 16.21 -9.88
CA ILE A 43 15.49 15.20 -8.86
C ILE A 43 16.54 15.73 -7.89
N LYS A 44 16.27 15.60 -6.58
CA LYS A 44 17.23 15.90 -5.52
C LYS A 44 17.45 14.69 -4.63
N LYS A 45 18.70 14.28 -4.46
CA LYS A 45 19.09 13.21 -3.53
C LYS A 45 19.35 13.78 -2.14
N VAL A 46 18.69 13.22 -1.12
CA VAL A 46 18.90 13.59 0.30
C VAL A 46 18.95 12.33 1.14
N LYS A 47 20.15 12.02 1.65
CA LYS A 47 20.45 10.75 2.31
C LYS A 47 20.04 9.58 1.41
N ASP A 48 19.10 8.78 1.88
CA ASP A 48 18.54 7.61 1.21
C ASP A 48 17.18 7.89 0.55
N ASN A 49 16.89 9.15 0.26
CA ASN A 49 15.70 9.56 -0.48
C ASN A 49 16.07 10.20 -1.83
N LEU A 50 15.26 9.94 -2.85
CA LEU A 50 15.21 10.69 -4.10
C LEU A 50 13.91 11.49 -4.15
N LEU A 51 14.00 12.80 -4.11
CA LEU A 51 12.88 13.74 -4.11
C LEU A 51 12.62 14.22 -5.54
N TYR A 52 11.37 14.17 -6.00
CA TYR A 52 10.96 14.54 -7.37
C TYR A 52 10.08 15.78 -7.36
N TYR A 53 10.50 16.81 -8.09
CA TYR A 53 9.87 18.13 -8.11
C TYR A 53 9.37 18.51 -9.50
N ASP A 54 8.15 19.04 -9.52
CA ASP A 54 7.53 19.68 -10.67
C ASP A 54 7.50 21.19 -10.43
N GLY A 55 8.46 21.89 -11.06
CA GLY A 55 8.86 23.24 -10.66
C GLY A 55 9.36 23.25 -9.22
N GLU A 56 8.76 24.09 -8.38
CA GLU A 56 9.09 24.20 -6.95
C GLU A 56 8.32 23.20 -6.07
N ASN A 57 7.36 22.46 -6.63
CA ASN A 57 6.48 21.59 -5.86
C ASN A 57 7.07 20.18 -5.74
N LEU A 58 7.36 19.74 -4.52
CA LEU A 58 7.66 18.33 -4.24
C LEU A 58 6.41 17.49 -4.51
N LYS A 59 6.48 16.53 -5.43
CA LYS A 59 5.35 15.66 -5.79
C LYS A 59 5.42 14.32 -5.08
N PHE A 60 6.56 13.66 -5.17
CA PHE A 60 6.80 12.38 -4.51
C PHE A 60 8.28 12.17 -4.23
N SER A 61 8.58 11.15 -3.43
CA SER A 61 9.95 10.71 -3.20
C SER A 61 10.06 9.21 -3.07
N PHE A 62 11.17 8.64 -3.53
CA PHE A 62 11.53 7.27 -3.26
C PHE A 62 12.42 7.17 -2.03
N ARG A 63 12.16 6.16 -1.18
CA ARG A 63 13.13 5.66 -0.20
C ARG A 63 13.91 4.49 -0.79
N ILE A 64 15.23 4.57 -0.79
CA ILE A 64 16.12 3.53 -1.30
C ILE A 64 16.82 2.83 -0.14
N ASN A 65 16.99 1.52 -0.21
CA ASN A 65 17.98 0.84 0.59
C ASN A 65 19.37 1.08 -0.01
N LEU A 66 20.26 1.80 0.68
CA LEU A 66 21.59 2.14 0.15
C LEU A 66 22.48 0.92 -0.09
N GLU A 67 22.28 -0.18 0.65
CA GLU A 67 23.10 -1.39 0.52
C GLU A 67 22.69 -2.22 -0.71
N THR A 68 21.39 -2.30 -0.99
CA THR A 68 20.84 -3.18 -2.03
C THR A 68 20.37 -2.45 -3.28
N GLY A 69 20.27 -1.11 -3.25
CA GLY A 69 19.68 -0.31 -4.32
C GLY A 69 18.16 -0.47 -4.48
N ILE A 70 17.51 -1.28 -3.63
CA ILE A 70 16.09 -1.60 -3.75
C ILE A 70 15.23 -0.47 -3.20
N PHE A 71 14.21 -0.05 -3.96
CA PHE A 71 13.20 0.90 -3.52
C PHE A 71 12.29 0.27 -2.45
N LYS A 72 12.17 0.93 -1.29
CA LYS A 72 11.35 0.47 -0.15
C LYS A 72 9.93 1.00 -0.20
N HIS A 73 9.77 2.29 -0.50
CA HIS A 73 8.47 2.93 -0.61
C HIS A 73 8.53 4.23 -1.41
N ILE A 74 7.37 4.68 -1.87
CA ILE A 74 7.13 6.00 -2.46
C ILE A 74 6.29 6.81 -1.49
N ASP A 75 6.76 8.00 -1.14
CA ASP A 75 6.00 9.00 -0.38
C ASP A 75 5.41 10.01 -1.35
N VAL A 76 4.13 10.33 -1.20
CA VAL A 76 3.40 11.26 -2.06
C VAL A 76 2.93 12.45 -1.23
N TYR A 77 3.19 13.65 -1.73
CA TYR A 77 2.97 14.90 -1.03
C TYR A 77 1.81 15.67 -1.67
N LEU A 78 1.05 16.39 -0.84
CA LEU A 78 0.18 17.45 -1.34
C LEU A 78 1.01 18.72 -1.54
N ARG A 79 0.43 19.70 -2.23
CA ARG A 79 1.11 20.95 -2.56
C ARG A 79 1.57 21.66 -1.29
N ASN A 80 2.87 21.97 -1.22
CA ASN A 80 3.53 22.66 -0.12
C ASN A 80 3.60 21.89 1.21
N ASP A 81 3.21 20.61 1.24
CA ASP A 81 3.27 19.83 2.47
C ASP A 81 4.69 19.32 2.74
N ILE A 82 5.07 19.35 4.02
CA ILE A 82 6.36 18.81 4.49
C ILE A 82 6.25 17.28 4.66
N ARG A 83 5.04 16.77 4.94
CA ARG A 83 4.77 15.36 5.23
C ARG A 83 3.92 14.75 4.12
N PRO A 84 4.15 13.47 3.76
CA PRO A 84 3.35 12.83 2.74
C PRO A 84 1.94 12.53 3.26
N TYR A 85 0.92 12.73 2.43
CA TYR A 85 -0.44 12.29 2.74
C TYR A 85 -0.63 10.79 2.48
N ARG A 86 0.25 10.20 1.64
CA ARG A 86 0.18 8.79 1.25
C ARG A 86 1.57 8.17 1.07
N ARG A 87 1.76 6.94 1.55
CA ARG A 87 2.97 6.12 1.35
C ARG A 87 2.63 4.80 0.67
N ILE A 88 3.31 4.49 -0.42
CA ILE A 88 3.14 3.26 -1.20
C ILE A 88 4.31 2.32 -0.88
N PHE A 89 4.03 1.18 -0.25
CA PHE A 89 5.02 0.18 0.11
C PHE A 89 5.33 -0.73 -1.07
N LEU A 90 6.63 -0.91 -1.32
CA LEU A 90 7.14 -1.69 -2.42
C LEU A 90 7.83 -2.97 -1.93
N THR A 91 7.73 -4.02 -2.72
CA THR A 91 8.54 -5.24 -2.56
C THR A 91 8.91 -5.73 -3.94
N ASN A 92 10.21 -5.73 -4.26
CA ASN A 92 10.74 -6.01 -5.60
C ASN A 92 10.06 -5.14 -6.69
N GLY A 93 9.77 -3.88 -6.36
CA GLY A 93 9.12 -2.91 -7.26
C GLY A 93 7.60 -3.07 -7.41
N PHE A 94 7.00 -4.12 -6.85
CA PHE A 94 5.55 -4.29 -6.81
C PHE A 94 4.92 -3.59 -5.61
N ILE A 95 3.76 -2.97 -5.83
CA ILE A 95 2.98 -2.30 -4.79
C ILE A 95 2.19 -3.34 -3.99
N ARG A 96 2.43 -3.38 -2.68
CA ARG A 96 1.80 -4.34 -1.77
C ARG A 96 0.74 -3.70 -0.89
N LYS A 97 0.99 -2.46 -0.48
CA LYS A 97 0.19 -1.74 0.49
C LYS A 97 0.29 -0.24 0.28
N ILE A 98 -0.82 0.47 0.51
CA ILE A 98 -0.88 1.92 0.45
C ILE A 98 -1.33 2.44 1.82
N ARG A 99 -0.51 3.26 2.46
CA ARG A 99 -0.81 3.91 3.73
C ARG A 99 -1.25 5.34 3.50
N TYR A 100 -2.28 5.75 4.23
CA TYR A 100 -2.73 7.15 4.32
C TYR A 100 -2.43 7.69 5.71
N TYR A 101 -2.04 8.96 5.77
CA TYR A 101 -1.77 9.67 7.02
C TYR A 101 -2.86 10.70 7.29
N GLU A 102 -3.03 11.08 8.55
CA GLU A 102 -3.80 12.29 8.87
C GLU A 102 -3.11 13.51 8.26
N PHE A 103 -3.90 14.53 7.92
CA PHE A 103 -3.44 15.70 7.18
C PHE A 103 -2.17 16.33 7.78
N ASN A 104 -1.13 16.43 6.96
CA ASN A 104 0.18 16.98 7.30
C ASN A 104 0.75 16.43 8.64
N SER A 105 0.61 15.12 8.87
CA SER A 105 1.11 14.43 10.07
C SER A 105 1.88 13.13 9.74
N TRP A 106 2.50 12.52 10.74
CA TRP A 106 3.01 11.14 10.66
C TRP A 106 2.06 10.12 11.31
N VAL A 107 0.89 10.57 11.75
CA VAL A 107 -0.14 9.72 12.35
C VAL A 107 -0.78 8.92 11.22
N LYS A 108 -0.72 7.59 11.32
CA LYS A 108 -1.32 6.70 10.32
C LYS A 108 -2.84 6.80 10.48
N ASN A 109 -3.53 6.92 9.37
CA ASN A 109 -4.98 6.85 9.34
C ASN A 109 -5.43 5.42 9.00
N TYR A 110 -5.04 4.92 7.83
CA TYR A 110 -5.32 3.54 7.44
C TYR A 110 -4.32 3.00 6.41
N ASP A 111 -4.19 1.68 6.37
CA ASP A 111 -3.45 0.93 5.37
C ASP A 111 -4.43 0.15 4.48
N ILE A 112 -4.34 0.30 3.16
CA ILE A 112 -5.03 -0.55 2.18
C ILE A 112 -4.06 -1.60 1.70
N VAL A 113 -4.38 -2.88 1.91
CA VAL A 113 -3.67 -3.99 1.27
C VAL A 113 -4.26 -4.22 -0.10
N VAL A 114 -3.38 -4.30 -1.10
CA VAL A 114 -3.78 -4.47 -2.50
C VAL A 114 -3.32 -5.81 -3.03
N GLY A 115 -4.11 -6.35 -3.97
CA GLY A 115 -3.81 -7.53 -4.76
C GLY A 115 -3.62 -7.15 -6.24
N ASN A 116 -3.92 -8.08 -7.14
CA ASN A 116 -3.70 -7.90 -8.57
C ASN A 116 -4.42 -6.66 -9.12
N LYS A 117 -3.77 -5.99 -10.07
CA LYS A 117 -4.22 -4.73 -10.70
C LYS A 117 -4.46 -3.61 -9.70
N LEU A 118 -3.71 -3.60 -8.60
CA LEU A 118 -3.88 -2.69 -7.46
C LEU A 118 -5.29 -2.69 -6.85
N LYS A 119 -6.06 -3.78 -7.02
CA LYS A 119 -7.38 -3.90 -6.41
C LYS A 119 -7.23 -3.97 -4.89
N ALA A 120 -7.98 -3.13 -4.16
CA ALA A 120 -8.06 -3.21 -2.71
C ALA A 120 -8.63 -4.58 -2.29
N ILE A 121 -7.98 -5.22 -1.32
CA ILE A 121 -8.40 -6.52 -0.79
C ILE A 121 -9.00 -6.36 0.60
N TYR A 122 -8.37 -5.54 1.44
CA TYR A 122 -8.85 -5.19 2.77
C TYR A 122 -8.16 -3.92 3.28
N THR A 123 -8.71 -3.31 4.31
CA THR A 123 -8.21 -2.09 4.95
C THR A 123 -7.94 -2.34 6.44
N ILE A 124 -6.86 -1.75 6.96
CA ILE A 124 -6.57 -1.68 8.40
C ILE A 124 -6.67 -0.21 8.80
N GLU A 125 -7.64 0.13 9.64
CA GLU A 125 -7.82 1.47 10.18
C GLU A 125 -7.09 1.58 11.53
N TYR A 126 -6.43 2.72 11.76
CA TYR A 126 -5.68 3.01 12.98
C TYR A 126 -6.36 4.15 13.74
N PHE A 127 -6.73 3.91 15.00
CA PHE A 127 -7.28 4.94 15.88
C PHE A 127 -6.68 4.75 17.27
N ASN A 128 -5.99 5.77 17.76
CA ASN A 128 -5.24 5.73 19.02
C ASN A 128 -4.26 4.53 19.07
N SER A 129 -4.47 3.61 20.00
CA SER A 129 -3.68 2.38 20.20
C SER A 129 -4.33 1.13 19.62
N GLU A 130 -5.43 1.27 18.89
CA GLU A 130 -6.24 0.17 18.38
C GLU A 130 -6.24 0.10 16.85
N GLU A 131 -6.55 -1.10 16.34
CA GLU A 131 -6.68 -1.39 14.92
C GLU A 131 -8.06 -2.01 14.65
N ARG A 132 -8.72 -1.61 13.56
CA ARG A 132 -9.90 -2.31 13.02
C ARG A 132 -9.62 -2.77 11.61
N TYR A 133 -10.20 -3.91 11.27
CA TYR A 133 -10.05 -4.53 9.97
C TYR A 133 -11.36 -4.42 9.18
N ILE A 134 -11.25 -4.12 7.90
CA ILE A 134 -12.37 -3.95 6.98
C ILE A 134 -12.12 -4.85 5.76
N ASP A 135 -13.07 -5.70 5.42
CA ASP A 135 -13.00 -6.73 4.37
C ASP A 135 -13.02 -6.21 2.91
N ASP A 136 -13.18 -4.89 2.71
CA ASP A 136 -13.08 -4.19 1.42
C ASP A 136 -12.44 -2.79 1.60
N TYR A 137 -12.43 -2.00 0.54
CA TYR A 137 -12.25 -0.55 0.59
C TYR A 137 -13.45 0.12 1.27
N TYR A 138 -13.21 1.17 2.06
CA TYR A 138 -14.24 1.94 2.78
C TYR A 138 -15.43 2.28 1.86
N LYS A 139 -16.56 1.61 2.08
CA LYS A 139 -17.83 1.83 1.38
C LYS A 139 -18.96 1.85 2.40
N PRO A 140 -20.07 2.57 2.13
CA PRO A 140 -21.27 2.44 2.95
C PRO A 140 -21.67 0.96 3.09
N GLY A 141 -21.81 0.48 4.33
CA GLY A 141 -22.10 -0.94 4.62
C GLY A 141 -20.89 -1.83 4.87
N SER A 142 -19.66 -1.30 4.89
CA SER A 142 -18.46 -2.04 5.29
C SER A 142 -18.60 -2.63 6.71
N LEU A 143 -18.22 -3.89 6.86
CA LEU A 143 -18.18 -4.58 8.15
C LEU A 143 -16.82 -4.34 8.81
N PHE A 144 -16.85 -4.13 10.13
CA PHE A 144 -15.67 -3.89 10.95
C PHE A 144 -15.43 -5.11 11.82
N TYR A 145 -14.18 -5.54 11.85
CA TYR A 145 -13.76 -6.73 12.57
C TYR A 145 -12.59 -6.40 13.49
N ASP A 146 -12.52 -7.09 14.62
CA ASP A 146 -11.22 -7.30 15.26
C ASP A 146 -10.36 -8.25 14.41
N LYS A 147 -9.10 -8.43 14.80
CA LYS A 147 -8.15 -9.19 14.00
C LYS A 147 -8.51 -10.68 13.88
N GLU A 148 -9.03 -11.29 14.93
CA GLU A 148 -9.28 -12.75 14.95
C GLU A 148 -10.53 -13.08 14.14
N ASP A 149 -11.59 -12.28 14.31
CA ASP A 149 -12.81 -12.38 13.54
C ASP A 149 -12.55 -12.08 12.05
N PHE A 150 -11.71 -11.08 11.76
CA PHE A 150 -11.30 -10.75 10.40
C PHE A 150 -10.62 -11.92 9.68
N LEU A 151 -9.62 -12.54 10.33
CA LEU A 151 -8.90 -13.67 9.74
C LEU A 151 -9.84 -14.86 9.49
N THR A 152 -10.78 -15.08 10.41
CA THR A 152 -11.82 -16.11 10.26
C THR A 152 -12.75 -15.81 9.09
N HIS A 153 -13.23 -14.57 8.98
CA HIS A 153 -14.10 -14.12 7.90
C HIS A 153 -13.43 -14.25 6.53
N MET A 154 -12.20 -13.75 6.41
CA MET A 154 -11.41 -13.82 5.17
C MET A 154 -11.13 -15.26 4.73
N PHE A 155 -11.02 -16.19 5.69
CA PHE A 155 -10.92 -17.62 5.41
C PHE A 155 -12.25 -18.20 4.90
N SER A 156 -13.38 -17.83 5.49
CA SER A 156 -14.69 -18.42 5.16
C SER A 156 -15.32 -17.92 3.85
N GLU A 157 -15.18 -16.64 3.50
CA GLU A 157 -15.90 -16.08 2.35
C GLU A 157 -15.09 -16.08 1.05
N LYS A 158 -13.87 -15.56 1.05
CA LYS A 158 -13.12 -15.30 -0.20
C LYS A 158 -12.37 -16.51 -0.74
N TYR A 159 -11.94 -17.44 0.13
CA TYR A 159 -11.33 -18.70 -0.31
C TYR A 159 -12.36 -19.62 -0.99
N ASN A 160 -13.57 -19.71 -0.44
CA ASN A 160 -14.65 -20.55 -1.00
C ASN A 160 -15.19 -20.04 -2.34
N ARG A 161 -14.94 -18.76 -2.69
CA ARG A 161 -15.32 -18.16 -3.98
C ARG A 161 -14.18 -18.15 -5.01
N GLY A 162 -12.97 -18.57 -4.65
CA GLY A 162 -11.81 -18.57 -5.56
C GLY A 162 -11.28 -17.19 -5.93
N GLU A 163 -11.57 -16.15 -5.14
CA GLU A 163 -11.23 -14.75 -5.42
C GLU A 163 -9.84 -14.33 -4.90
N ILE A 164 -9.17 -15.22 -4.17
CA ILE A 164 -7.78 -15.06 -3.72
C ILE A 164 -6.97 -16.18 -4.36
N GLY A 165 -6.62 -15.98 -5.64
CA GLY A 165 -5.87 -16.90 -6.50
C GLY A 165 -5.41 -16.21 -7.78
#